data_AF-E7FYB9-F1
#
_entry.id   AF-E7FYB9-F1
#
_cell.length_a   1.000
_cell.length_b   1.000
_cell.length_c   1.000
_cell.angle_alpha   90.00
_cell.angle_beta   90.00
_cell.angle_gamma   90.00
#
_symmetry.space_group_name_H-M   'P 1'
#
loop_
_entity.id
_entity.type
_entity.pdbx_description
1 polymer ?
#
loop_
_entity_poly.entity_id
_entity_poly.type
_entity_poly.pdbx_seq_one_letter_code
_entity_poly.pdbx_strand_id
1 'polypeptide(L)' 'MAKKRLNVMVEEEIIKSLDAVAEDYGLSRSSYIAMLINKELKKEAILKQKNENK' A
#
# COMPACT_ATOMS: atom_id res chain seq x y z
N MET A 1 10.08 13.99 9.28
CA MET A 1 8.84 13.80 8.49
C MET A 1 7.70 13.51 9.45
N ALA A 2 6.54 14.14 9.27
CA ALA A 2 5.36 13.87 10.09
C ALA A 2 4.74 12.50 9.71
N LYS A 3 4.51 11.63 10.70
CA LYS A 3 3.77 10.36 10.53
C LYS A 3 2.35 10.55 11.05
N LYS A 4 1.36 9.99 10.36
CA LYS A 4 -0.03 9.91 10.84
C LYS A 4 -0.43 8.44 10.97
N ARG A 5 -1.19 8.12 12.02
CA ARG A 5 -1.74 6.77 12.23
C ARG A 5 -3.06 6.64 11.48
N LEU A 6 -3.18 5.59 10.68
CA LEU A 6 -4.42 5.15 10.06
C LEU A 6 -4.90 3.90 10.79
N ASN A 7 -6.17 3.85 11.17
CA ASN A 7 -6.82 2.63 11.65
C ASN A 7 -7.79 2.15 10.58
N VAL A 8 -7.70 0.89 10.19
CA VAL A 8 -8.56 0.26 9.18
C VAL A 8 -9.03 -1.11 9.69
N MET A 9 -10.25 -1.49 9.32
CA MET A 9 -10.77 -2.84 9.53
C MET A 9 -10.64 -3.60 8.22
N VAL A 10 -10.03 -4.78 8.29
CA VAL A 10 -9.77 -5.67 7.16
C VAL A 10 -10.04 -7.08 7.65
N GLU A 11 -10.51 -7.95 6.76
CA GLU A 11 -10.70 -9.37 7.06
C GLU A 11 -9.40 -10.01 7.57
N GLU A 12 -9.52 -10.90 8.55
CA GLU A 12 -8.37 -11.49 9.23
C GLU A 12 -7.47 -12.28 8.27
N GLU A 13 -8.06 -13.01 7.31
CA GLU A 13 -7.32 -13.81 6.33
C GLU A 13 -6.44 -12.94 5.41
N ILE A 14 -6.94 -11.75 5.06
CA ILE A 14 -6.18 -10.78 4.27
C ILE A 14 -5.00 -10.26 5.09
N ILE A 15 -5.19 -9.97 6.38
CA ILE A 15 -4.11 -9.52 7.27
C ILE A 15 -3.04 -10.62 7.44
N LYS A 16 -3.45 -11.87 7.65
CA LYS A 16 -2.51 -13.01 7.75
C LYS A 16 -1.68 -13.16 6.48
N SER A 17 -2.32 -13.10 5.31
CA SER A 17 -1.63 -13.17 4.03
C SER A 17 -0.66 -12.01 3.84
N LEU A 18 -1.07 -10.81 4.26
CA LEU A 18 -0.23 -9.61 4.16
C LEU A 18 0.98 -9.69 5.09
N ASP A 19 0.83 -10.23 6.29
CA ASP A 19 1.91 -10.42 7.25
C ASP A 19 2.94 -11.43 6.76
N ALA A 20 2.47 -12.57 6.24
CA ALA A 20 3.35 -13.60 5.69
C ALA A 20 4.23 -13.02 4.57
N VAL A 21 3.63 -12.28 3.63
CA VAL A 21 4.39 -11.65 2.55
C VAL A 21 5.31 -10.55 3.08
N ALA A 22 4.87 -9.74 4.03
CA ALA A 22 5.71 -8.70 4.62
C ALA A 22 6.95 -9.30 5.30
N GLU A 23 6.79 -10.43 5.99
CA GLU A 23 7.87 -11.18 6.64
C GLU A 23 8.87 -11.75 5.63
N ASP A 24 8.42 -12.30 4.50
CA ASP A 24 9.30 -12.76 3.41
C ASP A 24 10.23 -11.65 2.87
N TYR A 25 9.77 -10.40 2.91
CA TYR A 25 10.56 -9.22 2.54
C TYR A 25 11.35 -8.59 3.71
N GLY A 26 11.24 -9.13 4.93
CA GLY A 26 11.86 -8.54 6.13
C GLY A 26 11.27 -7.17 6.51
N LEU A 27 10.01 -6.92 6.17
CA LEU A 27 9.32 -5.65 6.38
C LEU A 27 8.27 -5.74 7.50
N SER A 28 8.08 -4.64 8.21
CA SER A 28 6.89 -4.50 9.07
C SER A 28 5.62 -4.41 8.22
N ARG A 29 4.49 -4.90 8.74
CA ARG A 29 3.15 -4.72 8.16
C ARG A 29 2.91 -3.29 7.66
N SER A 30 3.23 -2.30 8.51
CA SER A 30 3.02 -0.88 8.20
C SER A 30 3.90 -0.40 7.04
N SER A 31 5.14 -0.86 6.96
CA SER A 31 6.07 -0.53 5.88
C SER A 31 5.60 -1.14 4.56
N TYR A 32 5.17 -2.40 4.60
CA TYR A 32 4.69 -3.11 3.42
C TYR A 32 3.39 -2.47 2.89
N ILE A 33 2.43 -2.16 3.76
CA ILE A 33 1.21 -1.41 3.39
C ILE A 33 1.56 -0.06 2.77
N ALA A 34 2.47 0.72 3.38
CA ALA A 34 2.87 2.01 2.85
C ALA A 34 3.50 1.90 1.44
N MET A 35 4.29 0.85 1.20
CA MET A 35 4.87 0.57 -0.11
C MET A 35 3.79 0.25 -1.15
N LEU A 36 2.82 -0.58 -0.81
CA LEU A 36 1.70 -0.92 -1.69
C LEU A 36 0.85 0.31 -2.02
N ILE A 37 0.50 1.13 -1.02
CA ILE A 37 -0.25 2.38 -1.21
C ILE A 37 0.52 3.30 -2.17
N ASN A 38 1.82 3.50 -1.96
CA ASN A 38 2.63 4.35 -2.83
C ASN A 38 2.69 3.82 -4.28
N LYS A 39 2.73 2.50 -4.46
CA LYS A 39 2.70 1.87 -5.79
C LYS A 39 1.37 2.14 -6.50
N GLU A 40 0.24 2.01 -5.82
CA GLU A 40 -1.07 2.26 -6.42
C GLU A 40 -1.29 3.75 -6.71
N LEU A 41 -0.93 4.66 -5.79
CA LEU A 41 -1.02 6.10 -6.04
C LEU A 41 -0.20 6.55 -7.26
N LYS A 42 0.99 5.97 -7.47
CA LYS A 42 1.80 6.24 -8.67
C LYS A 42 1.14 5.75 -9.95
N LYS A 43 0.52 4.57 -9.93
CA LYS A 43 -0.22 4.06 -11.09
C LYS A 43 -1.40 4.96 -11.45
N GLU A 44 -2.17 5.39 -10.45
CA GLU A 44 -3.29 6.33 -10.66
C GLU A 44 -2.83 7.66 -11.26
N ALA A 45 -1.73 8.22 -10.75
CA ALA A 45 -1.17 9.46 -11.29
C ALA A 45 -0.79 9.32 -12.77
N ILE A 46 -0.18 8.20 -13.15
CA ILE A 46 0.18 7.91 -14.55
C ILE A 46 -1.08 7.77 -15.42
N LEU A 47 -2.13 7.10 -14.91
CA LEU A 47 -3.38 6.92 -15.65
C LEU A 47 -4.10 8.26 -15.88
N LYS A 48 -4.12 9.14 -14.88
CA LYS A 48 -4.69 10.49 -15.01
C LYS A 48 -3.97 11.31 -16.10
N GLN A 49 -2.64 11.33 -16.08
CA GLN A 49 -1.84 12.02 -17.11
C GLN A 49 -2.07 11.48 -18.52
N LYS A 50 -2.32 10.17 -18.67
CA LYS A 50 -2.64 9.58 -19.98
C LYS A 50 -4.03 9.96 -20.50
N ASN A 51 -4.98 10.21 -19.60
CA ASN A 51 -6.35 10.58 -19.96
C ASN A 51 -6.50 12.08 -20.22
N GLU A 52 -5.67 12.92 -19.60
CA GLU A 52 -5.66 14.38 -19.83
C GLU A 52 -4.92 14.80 -21.11
N ASN A 53 -4.08 13.92 -21.67
CA ASN A 53 -3.30 14.17 -22.90
C ASN A 53 -3.93 13.53 -24.17
N LYS A 54 -5.20 13.12 -24.11
CA LYS A 54 -5.99 12.62 -25.26
C LYS A 54 -7.11 13.58 -25.58
#